data_AF-A0A7C3XIG7-F1
#
_entry.id   AF-A0A7C3XIG7-F1
#
_cell.length_a   1.000
_cell.length_b   1.000
_cell.length_c   1.000
_cell.angle_alpha   90.00
_cell.angle_beta   90.00
_cell.angle_gamma   90.00
#
_symmetry.space_group_name_H-M   'P 1'
#
loop_
_entity.id
_entity.type
_entity.pdbx_description
1 polymer ?
#
loop_
_entity_poly.entity_id
_entity_poly.type
_entity_poly.pdbx_seq_one_letter_code
_entity_poly.pdbx_strand_id
1 'polypeptide(L)'
;MLTYGPVPSWLLGRSLGIDVLLPPKTCTFDCVYCQLGRTVKMFSAPEDLKDRVEVNVVLQSLRVALENIPSRSLDHATFSGFGEPTLNLIYYKAT
;
A
#
# COMPACT_ATOMS: atom_id res chain seq x y z
N MET A 1 -6.22 -5.65 1.99
CA MET A 1 -7.09 -4.57 2.50
C MET A 1 -6.39 -3.27 2.16
N LEU A 2 -7.10 -2.26 1.67
CA LEU A 2 -6.47 -1.04 1.13
C LEU A 2 -5.75 -0.22 2.20
N THR A 3 -6.31 -0.16 3.41
CA THR A 3 -5.69 0.41 4.60
C THR A 3 -5.72 -0.62 5.71
N TYR A 4 -4.65 -0.76 6.49
CA TYR A 4 -4.57 -1.76 7.57
C TYR A 4 -3.70 -1.27 8.73
N GLY A 5 -3.93 -1.81 9.92
CA GLY A 5 -3.29 -1.35 11.15
C GLY A 5 -4.20 -0.45 12.00
N PRO A 6 -3.64 0.36 12.92
CA PRO A 6 -2.22 0.65 13.11
C PRO A 6 -1.40 -0.55 13.58
N VAL A 7 -0.24 -0.76 12.97
CA VAL A 7 0.69 -1.85 13.29
C VAL A 7 1.85 -1.28 14.10
N PRO A 8 2.32 -1.94 15.17
CA PRO A 8 3.54 -1.53 15.86
C PRO A 8 4.75 -1.76 14.94
N SER A 9 5.28 -0.68 14.38
CA SER A 9 6.53 -0.65 13.65
C SER A 9 7.70 -0.57 14.61
N TRP A 10 8.72 -1.37 14.35
CA TRP A 10 9.97 -1.38 15.11
C TRP A 10 10.73 -0.05 15.00
N LEU A 11 10.59 0.65 13.87
CA LEU A 11 11.31 1.91 13.60
C LEU A 11 10.42 3.15 13.72
N LEU A 12 9.13 3.04 13.39
CA LEU A 12 8.24 4.19 13.17
C LEU A 12 7.14 4.34 14.24
N GLY A 13 7.18 3.58 15.33
CA GLY A 13 6.08 3.59 16.31
C GLY A 13 4.81 2.98 15.71
N ARG A 14 3.63 3.57 15.92
CA ARG A 14 2.36 3.03 15.40
C ARG A 14 2.14 3.55 13.98
N SER A 15 2.16 2.65 12.99
CA SER A 15 2.00 3.01 11.58
C SER A 15 0.76 2.39 10.94
N LEU A 16 0.04 3.17 10.14
CA LEU A 16 -1.07 2.69 9.31
C LEU A 16 -0.52 2.32 7.93
N GLY A 17 -0.69 1.06 7.54
CA GLY A 17 -0.33 0.57 6.22
C GLY A 17 -1.35 0.97 5.16
N ILE A 18 -0.86 1.34 3.97
CA ILE A 18 -1.65 1.65 2.77
C ILE A 18 -1.17 0.73 1.64
N ASP A 19 -2.03 -0.20 1.23
CA ASP A 19 -1.76 -1.15 0.16
C ASP A 19 -2.47 -0.72 -1.13
N VAL A 20 -1.65 -0.22 -2.07
CA VAL A 20 -2.10 0.29 -3.36
C VAL A 20 -2.01 -0.74 -4.50
N LEU A 21 -1.66 -1.99 -4.18
CA LEU A 21 -1.55 -3.08 -5.16
C LEU A 21 -2.63 -4.15 -4.97
N LEU A 22 -3.01 -4.41 -3.71
CA LEU A 22 -3.94 -5.48 -3.32
C LEU A 22 -3.45 -6.89 -3.75
N PRO A 23 -4.00 -7.97 -3.17
CA PRO A 23 -3.69 -9.32 -3.63
C PRO A 23 -4.09 -9.53 -5.10
N PRO A 24 -3.33 -10.31 -5.87
CA PRO A 24 -2.13 -11.08 -5.47
C PRO A 24 -0.84 -10.24 -5.51
N LYS A 25 0.25 -10.80 -4.95
CA LYS A 25 1.57 -10.14 -4.89
C LYS A 25 2.02 -9.64 -6.28
N THR A 26 2.23 -8.34 -6.38
CA THR A 26 2.63 -7.61 -7.59
C THR A 26 3.95 -6.87 -7.37
N CYS A 27 5.03 -7.31 -8.01
CA CYS A 27 6.39 -6.83 -7.67
C CYS A 27 7.31 -6.83 -8.90
N THR A 28 8.36 -6.02 -8.85
CA THR A 28 9.45 -6.03 -9.84
C THR A 28 10.45 -7.16 -9.65
N PHE A 29 10.44 -7.80 -8.48
CA PHE A 29 11.35 -8.89 -8.11
C PHE A 29 10.63 -10.08 -7.50
N ASP A 30 11.17 -11.29 -7.74
CA ASP A 30 10.75 -12.52 -7.08
C ASP A 30 11.76 -13.02 -6.02
N CYS A 31 11.95 -12.21 -4.98
CA CYS A 31 12.92 -12.52 -3.93
C CYS A 31 12.58 -13.82 -3.20
N VAL A 32 13.54 -14.75 -3.13
CA VAL A 32 13.40 -16.06 -2.45
C VAL A 32 13.10 -15.95 -0.95
N TYR A 33 13.41 -14.81 -0.34
CA TYR A 33 13.21 -14.53 1.09
C TYR A 33 12.00 -13.63 1.36
N CYS A 34 11.16 -13.37 0.35
CA CYS A 34 10.01 -12.49 0.53
C CYS A 34 8.96 -13.15 1.43
N GLN A 35 8.59 -12.48 2.54
CA GLN A 35 7.54 -12.95 3.46
C GLN A 35 6.16 -13.12 2.81
N LEU A 36 5.92 -12.43 1.68
CA LEU A 36 4.67 -12.54 0.91
C LEU A 36 4.66 -13.75 -0.03
N GLY A 37 5.75 -14.53 -0.07
CA GLY A 37 5.92 -15.65 -0.98
C GLY A 37 6.29 -15.24 -2.40
N ARG A 38 6.02 -16.15 -3.35
CA ARG A 38 6.33 -15.97 -4.78
C ARG A 38 5.50 -14.86 -5.41
N THR A 39 6.10 -14.19 -6.36
CA THR A 39 5.51 -13.09 -7.13
C THR A 39 4.58 -13.66 -8.19
N VAL A 40 3.32 -13.23 -8.16
CA VAL A 40 2.29 -13.72 -9.09
C VAL A 40 2.20 -12.81 -10.30
N LYS A 41 2.27 -11.50 -10.08
CA LYS A 41 2.29 -10.49 -11.13
C LYS A 41 3.65 -9.79 -11.13
N MET A 42 4.54 -10.19 -12.04
CA MET A 42 5.86 -9.60 -12.15
C MET A 42 5.86 -8.53 -13.25
N PHE A 43 6.12 -7.29 -12.88
CA PHE A 43 6.12 -6.13 -13.80
C PHE A 43 7.46 -5.44 -13.75
N SER A 44 7.98 -4.99 -14.90
CA SER A 44 9.28 -4.31 -14.95
C SER A 44 9.12 -2.80 -14.88
N ALA A 45 7.94 -2.28 -15.23
CA ALA A 45 7.66 -0.86 -15.20
C ALA A 45 6.23 -0.55 -14.70
N PRO A 46 5.99 0.65 -14.13
CA PRO A 46 4.66 1.07 -13.68
C PRO A 46 3.60 1.09 -14.79
N GLU A 47 4.00 1.30 -16.04
CA GLU A 47 3.12 1.30 -17.22
C GLU A 47 2.47 -0.06 -17.46
N ASP A 48 3.10 -1.15 -17.00
CA ASP A 48 2.58 -2.52 -17.13
C ASP A 48 1.38 -2.77 -16.20
N LEU A 49 1.27 -2.01 -15.10
CA LEU A 49 0.16 -2.10 -14.17
C LEU A 49 -1.07 -1.35 -14.71
N LYS A 50 -2.01 -2.11 -15.26
CA LYS A 50 -3.28 -1.59 -15.81
C LYS A 50 -4.32 -1.29 -14.73
N ASP A 51 -4.41 -2.17 -13.74
CA ASP A 51 -5.42 -2.09 -12.67
C ASP A 51 -4.91 -1.26 -11.49
N ARG A 52 -4.84 0.06 -11.69
CA ARG A 52 -4.35 0.99 -10.67
C ARG A 52 -5.44 1.31 -9.66
N VAL A 53 -5.10 1.26 -8.38
CA VAL A 53 -5.98 1.78 -7.32
C VAL A 53 -6.03 3.31 -7.47
N GLU A 54 -7.21 3.89 -7.64
CA GLU A 54 -7.37 5.33 -7.75
C GLU A 54 -7.18 6.08 -6.42
N VAL A 55 -6.70 7.33 -6.50
CA VAL A 55 -6.49 8.21 -5.34
C VAL A 55 -7.75 8.36 -4.49
N ASN A 56 -8.92 8.51 -5.12
CA ASN A 56 -10.19 8.68 -4.39
C ASN A 56 -10.55 7.46 -3.54
N VAL A 57 -10.25 6.26 -4.03
CA VAL A 57 -10.47 5.01 -3.30
C VAL A 57 -9.53 4.94 -2.09
N VAL A 58 -8.27 5.34 -2.25
CA VAL A 58 -7.31 5.45 -1.13
C VAL A 58 -7.78 6.46 -0.09
N LEU A 59 -8.19 7.66 -0.52
CA LEU A 59 -8.68 8.70 0.37
C LEU A 59 -9.93 8.25 1.15
N GLN A 60 -10.87 7.56 0.48
CA GLN A 60 -12.06 7.03 1.15
C GLN A 60 -11.70 5.98 2.20
N SER A 61 -10.83 5.02 1.86
CA SER A 61 -10.38 3.99 2.80
C SER A 61 -9.60 4.58 3.98
N LEU A 62 -8.80 5.63 3.74
CA LEU A 62 -8.08 6.34 4.79
C LEU A 62 -9.03 7.06 5.74
N ARG A 63 -10.06 7.75 5.23
CA ARG A 63 -11.06 8.42 6.08
C ARG A 63 -11.74 7.42 7.02
N VAL A 64 -12.23 6.31 6.46
CA VAL A 64 -12.88 5.25 7.24
C VAL A 64 -11.92 4.66 8.28
N ALA A 65 -10.66 4.42 7.92
CA ALA A 65 -9.68 3.92 8.88
C ALA A 65 -9.44 4.92 10.02
N LEU A 66 -9.25 6.20 9.70
CA LEU A 66 -8.96 7.26 10.67
C LEU A 66 -10.13 7.54 11.63
N GLU A 67 -11.37 7.39 11.19
CA GLU A 67 -12.56 7.51 12.07
C GLU A 67 -12.57 6.47 13.19
N ASN A 68 -11.97 5.30 12.95
CA ASN A 68 -11.92 4.19 13.90
C ASN A 68 -10.64 4.19 14.77
N ILE A 69 -9.72 5.12 14.54
CA ILE A 69 -8.43 5.19 15.24
C ILE A 69 -8.46 6.35 16.24
N PRO A 70 -8.23 6.10 17.54
CA PRO A 70 -8.18 7.16 18.54
C PRO A 70 -7.16 8.24 18.16
N SER A 71 -7.56 9.51 18.27
CA SER A 71 -6.68 10.67 18.06
C SER A 71 -5.42 10.53 18.92
N ARG A 72 -4.22 10.67 18.33
CA ARG A 72 -2.87 10.45 18.93
C ARG A 72 -2.37 9.00 19.01
N SER A 73 -3.05 8.03 18.39
CA SER A 73 -2.56 6.63 18.33
C SER A 73 -1.90 6.26 17.00
N LEU A 74 -1.61 7.26 16.16
CA LEU A 74 -1.02 7.07 14.84
C LEU A 74 0.14 8.05 14.65
N ASP A 75 1.34 7.51 14.43
CA ASP A 75 2.55 8.30 14.23
C ASP A 75 2.86 8.47 12.73
N HIS A 76 2.60 7.42 11.94
CA HIS A 76 2.98 7.36 10.53
C HIS A 76 1.90 6.70 9.66
N ALA A 77 1.92 7.04 8.37
CA ALA A 77 1.25 6.27 7.33
C ALA A 77 2.31 5.74 6.35
N THR A 78 2.23 4.48 5.97
CA THR A 78 3.25 3.81 5.18
C THR A 78 2.65 3.08 3.99
N PHE A 79 3.10 3.42 2.79
CA PHE A 79 2.79 2.64 1.59
C PHE A 79 3.52 1.30 1.64
N SER A 80 2.76 0.23 1.83
CA SER A 80 3.25 -1.15 1.93
C SER A 80 2.07 -2.10 1.72
N GLY A 81 2.34 -3.36 1.39
CA GLY A 81 1.25 -4.29 1.11
C GLY A 81 1.71 -5.45 0.25
N PHE A 82 0.92 -5.80 -0.76
CA PHE A 82 1.16 -6.97 -1.61
C PHE A 82 2.17 -6.71 -2.74
N GLY A 83 3.35 -6.18 -2.42
CA GLY A 83 4.47 -6.05 -3.35
C GLY A 83 5.10 -4.65 -3.41
N GLU A 84 5.57 -4.24 -4.59
CA GLU A 84 6.35 -3.01 -4.81
C GLU A 84 5.43 -1.79 -5.04
N PRO A 85 5.18 -0.93 -4.03
CA PRO A 85 4.12 0.07 -4.10
C PRO A 85 4.34 1.11 -5.21
N THR A 86 5.59 1.35 -5.61
CA THR A 86 5.94 2.32 -6.65
C THR A 86 5.41 1.95 -8.04
N LEU A 87 4.99 0.69 -8.25
CA LEU A 87 4.33 0.27 -9.48
C LEU A 87 2.95 0.93 -9.68
N ASN A 88 2.27 1.37 -8.62
CA ASN A 88 1.01 2.11 -8.74
C ASN A 88 1.25 3.63 -8.84
N LEU A 89 1.85 4.05 -9.94
CA LEU A 89 2.03 5.47 -10.27
C LEU A 89 0.74 6.06 -10.82
N ILE A 90 0.18 7.06 -10.15
CA ILE A 90 -0.99 7.79 -10.62
C ILE A 90 -0.57 9.22 -10.92
N TYR A 91 -0.87 9.71 -12.11
CA TYR A 91 -0.71 11.12 -12.44
C TYR A 91 -1.82 11.90 -11.75
N TYR A 92 -1.53 12.48 -10.59
CA TYR A 92 -2.42 13.45 -9.96
C TYR A 92 -2.37 14.75 -10.77
N LYS A 93 -3.40 15.01 -11.57
CA LYS A 93 -3.65 16.36 -12.09
C LYS A 93 -4.27 17.17 -10.95
N ALA A 94 -3.44 17.93 -10.25
CA ALA A 94 -3.92 18.99 -9.37
C ALA A 94 -4.80 19.92 -10.22
N THR A 95 -6.07 20.01 -9.85
CA THR A 95 -7.02 20.96 -10.46
C THR A 95 -6.95 22.26 -9.68
#